data_AF-A0AAN6UET0-F1
#
_entry.id   AF-A0AAN6UET0-F1
#
_cell.length_a   1.000
_cell.length_b   1.000
_cell.length_c   1.000
_cell.angle_alpha   90.00
_cell.angle_beta   90.00
_cell.angle_gamma   90.00
#
_symmetry.space_group_name_H-M   'P 1'
#
loop_
_entity.id
_entity.type
_entity.pdbx_description
1 polymer ?
#
loop_
_entity_poly.entity_id
_entity_poly.type
_entity_poly.pdbx_seq_one_letter_code
_entity_poly.pdbx_strand_id
1 'polypeptide(L)'
;MARRLEQATEEALFTGGRAGRRAIEDAGFSEELKARLLDKVAAANFQAEHSAALAHAGTASRVPDAAGLGTRSIASAQAWTGQEATEDAVLRMLDDARKPLAPGLRGKGTVVPAPVDMRLRREAAVSPGQRAAGARDKAQEYVGMGIKDTGLSAREREAYKKEMRERFAPGARTVPASVSALAALANERIEDAIARGQFKNIPRGTGIQRDTRADNPFIDTTEYIMNNMIKRQDIVPPWIEKQQELARAAENFRGRLRYEWKRHAARIISSGGGTLEQQIARAAAYARAEEIHNPCRRSRPEVSVSTSPTVIMAMSTSTTTPSPPSPSSPSSSSPSPSASGSASFPDPDPDPPPHPTPASQPFRDPAWLAAELAYHTLAVANLNSLARSYNLMAPDLAKKPYFSLERELRSCFAHVAPLVAEEIRVRATRPPPSPSPSLLGGRPFGGGGGGKGGLFGGHVGKEAVVEGREKRYGLRELWRDLVGR
;
A
#
# COMPACT_ATOMS: atom_id res chain seq x y z
N MET A 1 64.20 -26.03 34.26
CA MET A 1 64.44 -25.47 35.61
C MET A 1 64.60 -23.96 35.55
N ALA A 2 65.56 -23.42 34.77
CA ALA A 2 65.78 -21.97 34.62
C ALA A 2 64.52 -21.15 34.30
N ARG A 3 63.75 -21.47 33.24
CA ARG A 3 62.50 -20.74 32.92
C ARG A 3 61.44 -20.72 34.03
N ARG A 4 61.37 -21.76 34.86
CA ARG A 4 60.41 -21.81 35.99
C ARG A 4 60.92 -21.01 37.18
N LEU A 5 62.24 -20.97 37.39
CA LEU A 5 62.87 -20.08 38.38
C LEU A 5 62.75 -18.62 37.93
N GLU A 6 62.95 -18.32 36.65
CA GLU A 6 62.70 -17.01 36.05
C GLU A 6 61.25 -16.56 36.26
N GLN A 7 60.28 -17.41 35.95
CA GLN A 7 58.86 -17.12 36.20
C GLN A 7 58.55 -16.92 37.69
N ALA A 8 59.09 -17.76 38.57
CA ALA A 8 58.92 -17.61 40.02
C ALA A 8 59.55 -16.32 40.55
N THR A 9 60.68 -15.88 39.99
CA THR A 9 61.31 -14.59 40.32
C THR A 9 60.54 -13.40 39.73
N GLU A 10 59.99 -13.53 38.51
CA GLU A 10 59.12 -12.52 37.90
C GLU A 10 57.86 -12.31 38.76
N GLU A 11 57.19 -13.39 39.19
CA GLU A 11 56.03 -13.32 40.09
C GLU A 11 56.37 -12.70 41.46
N ALA A 12 57.56 -13.01 42.00
CA ALA A 12 58.05 -12.38 43.24
C ALA A 12 58.32 -10.87 43.09
N LEU A 13 58.71 -10.39 41.90
CA LEU A 13 58.90 -8.95 41.63
C LEU A 13 57.60 -8.19 41.50
N PHE A 14 56.60 -8.77 40.83
CA PHE A 14 55.28 -8.15 40.71
C PHE A 14 54.57 -8.02 42.07
N THR A 15 54.90 -8.90 43.02
CA THR A 15 54.30 -8.94 44.37
C THR A 15 55.14 -8.25 45.44
N GLY A 16 56.48 -8.24 45.31
CA GLY A 16 57.43 -7.80 46.35
C GLY A 16 57.87 -6.32 46.31
N GLY A 17 57.34 -5.51 45.38
CA GLY A 17 57.59 -4.07 45.32
C GLY A 17 59.08 -3.67 45.27
N ARG A 18 59.49 -2.65 46.03
CA ARG A 18 60.88 -2.11 46.02
C ARG A 18 61.91 -3.08 46.60
N ALA A 19 61.51 -3.97 47.50
CA ALA A 19 62.40 -4.96 48.10
C ALA A 19 62.80 -6.04 47.08
N GLY A 20 61.88 -6.45 46.21
CA GLY A 20 62.16 -7.39 45.12
C GLY A 20 63.18 -6.85 44.12
N ARG A 21 63.13 -5.54 43.78
CA ARG A 21 64.11 -4.92 42.87
C ARG A 21 65.53 -4.95 43.43
N ARG A 22 65.69 -4.62 44.72
CA ARG A 22 66.98 -4.68 45.42
C ARG A 22 67.52 -6.11 45.52
N ALA A 23 66.66 -7.09 45.81
CA ALA A 23 67.06 -8.49 45.85
C ALA A 23 67.63 -9.01 44.52
N ILE A 24 67.23 -8.46 43.38
CA ILE A 24 67.80 -8.80 42.06
C ILE A 24 69.05 -8.00 41.75
N GLU A 25 69.13 -6.77 42.26
CA GLU A 25 70.37 -5.99 42.18
C GLU A 25 71.50 -6.65 42.98
N ASP A 26 71.15 -7.26 44.12
CA ASP A 26 72.05 -7.95 45.04
C ASP A 26 72.30 -9.42 44.65
N ALA A 27 71.41 -10.02 43.84
CA ALA A 27 71.59 -11.37 43.33
C ALA A 27 72.57 -11.39 42.14
N GLY A 28 73.50 -12.36 42.14
CA GLY A 28 74.54 -12.52 41.11
C GLY A 28 74.05 -13.04 39.75
N PHE A 29 72.95 -12.50 39.22
CA PHE A 29 72.49 -12.76 37.85
C PHE A 29 73.43 -12.10 36.83
N SER A 30 73.47 -12.62 35.59
CA SER A 30 74.21 -11.95 34.52
C SER A 30 73.62 -10.56 34.22
N GLU A 31 74.48 -9.62 33.86
CA GLU A 31 74.09 -8.21 33.61
C GLU A 31 73.04 -8.09 32.49
N GLU A 32 73.13 -8.93 31.46
CA GLU A 32 72.16 -8.99 30.37
C GLU A 32 70.76 -9.43 30.83
N LEU A 33 70.68 -10.40 31.76
CA LEU A 33 69.40 -10.87 32.29
C LEU A 33 68.79 -9.84 33.24
N LYS A 34 69.62 -9.16 34.04
CA LYS A 34 69.20 -8.04 34.89
C LYS A 34 68.59 -6.91 34.05
N ALA A 35 69.24 -6.50 32.97
CA ALA A 35 68.72 -5.49 32.06
C ALA A 35 67.37 -5.91 31.45
N ARG A 36 67.25 -7.14 30.94
CA ARG A 36 65.99 -7.65 30.38
C ARG A 36 64.86 -7.70 31.40
N LEU A 37 65.13 -8.06 32.66
CA LEU A 37 64.12 -8.08 33.72
C LEU A 37 63.67 -6.66 34.08
N LEU A 38 64.61 -5.72 34.21
CA LEU A 38 64.27 -4.32 34.47
C LEU A 38 63.48 -3.70 33.31
N ASP A 39 63.84 -3.99 32.06
CA ASP A 39 63.12 -3.52 30.87
C ASP A 39 61.70 -4.08 30.82
N LYS A 40 61.51 -5.37 31.13
CA LYS A 40 60.18 -5.98 31.22
C LYS A 40 59.34 -5.37 32.34
N VAL A 41 59.95 -5.08 33.49
CA VAL A 41 59.27 -4.41 34.62
C VAL A 41 58.90 -2.97 34.23
N ALA A 42 59.80 -2.24 33.58
CA ALA A 42 59.53 -0.90 33.07
C ALA A 42 58.40 -0.92 32.03
N ALA A 43 58.42 -1.87 31.09
CA ALA A 43 57.35 -2.06 30.10
C ALA A 43 56.01 -2.43 30.77
N ALA A 44 56.01 -3.28 31.78
CA ALA A 44 54.80 -3.65 32.51
C ALA A 44 54.24 -2.47 33.34
N ASN A 45 55.11 -1.68 34.00
CA ASN A 45 54.69 -0.47 34.71
C ASN A 45 54.13 0.57 33.71
N PHE A 46 54.81 0.78 32.58
CA PHE A 46 54.35 1.66 31.52
C PHE A 46 52.98 1.22 30.96
N GLN A 47 52.79 -0.08 30.76
CA GLN A 47 51.50 -0.64 30.35
C GLN A 47 50.41 -0.48 31.42
N ALA A 48 50.76 -0.54 32.71
CA ALA A 48 49.82 -0.34 33.80
C ALA A 48 49.38 1.14 33.91
N GLU A 49 50.35 2.06 33.83
CA GLU A 49 50.14 3.51 33.89
C GLU A 49 49.38 4.03 32.67
N HIS A 50 49.66 3.49 31.47
CA HIS A 50 49.05 3.92 30.21
C HIS A 50 48.04 2.92 29.65
N SER A 51 47.47 2.05 30.49
CA SER A 51 46.55 0.98 30.06
C SER A 51 45.34 1.50 29.26
N ALA A 52 44.74 2.61 29.72
CA ALA A 52 43.61 3.26 29.02
C ALA A 52 44.03 3.80 27.64
N ALA A 53 45.13 4.54 27.56
CA ALA A 53 45.63 5.12 26.30
C ALA A 53 46.01 4.04 25.29
N LEU A 54 46.64 2.96 25.73
CA LEU A 54 47.01 1.81 24.90
C LEU A 54 45.79 1.02 24.41
N ALA A 55 44.75 0.91 25.23
CA ALA A 55 43.49 0.28 24.83
C ALA A 55 42.74 1.12 23.78
N HIS A 56 42.72 2.45 23.92
CA HIS A 56 42.16 3.35 22.90
C HIS A 56 42.94 3.32 21.58
N ALA A 57 44.26 3.18 21.64
CA ALA A 57 45.12 3.06 20.46
C ALA A 57 45.05 1.67 19.79
N GLY A 58 44.44 0.67 20.43
CA GLY A 58 44.32 -0.70 19.91
C GLY A 58 45.65 -1.44 19.77
N THR A 59 46.73 -0.92 20.35
CA THR A 59 48.10 -1.44 20.17
C THR A 59 48.46 -2.54 21.16
N ALA A 60 47.86 -2.54 22.35
CA ALA A 60 48.10 -3.55 23.38
C ALA A 60 46.88 -3.69 24.30
N SER A 61 45.88 -4.46 23.89
CA SER A 61 44.83 -4.89 24.81
C SER A 61 45.25 -6.20 25.48
N ARG A 62 45.36 -6.20 26.82
CA ARG A 62 45.42 -7.45 27.61
C ARG A 62 44.13 -8.28 27.46
N VAL A 63 43.08 -7.67 26.90
CA VAL A 63 41.78 -8.27 26.66
C VAL A 63 41.72 -8.85 25.24
N PRO A 64 41.31 -10.12 25.08
CA PRO A 64 41.09 -10.74 23.78
C PRO A 64 40.00 -10.03 22.94
N ASP A 65 40.15 -10.02 21.62
CA ASP A 65 39.14 -9.48 20.68
C ASP A 65 37.79 -10.22 20.73
N ALA A 66 37.77 -11.44 21.27
CA ALA A 66 36.54 -12.21 21.50
C ALA A 66 35.71 -11.68 22.67
N ALA A 67 36.27 -10.84 23.55
CA ALA A 67 35.55 -10.27 24.68
C ALA A 67 34.48 -9.27 24.22
N GLY A 68 33.35 -9.21 24.92
CA GLY A 68 32.28 -8.27 24.62
C GLY A 68 32.72 -6.81 24.74
N LEU A 69 31.98 -5.91 24.08
CA LEU A 69 32.26 -4.46 24.12
C LEU A 69 32.27 -3.91 25.55
N GLY A 70 31.32 -4.34 26.40
CA GLY A 70 31.27 -3.91 27.80
C GLY A 70 32.46 -4.40 28.65
N THR A 71 32.93 -5.62 28.42
CA THR A 71 34.13 -6.12 29.12
C THR A 71 35.40 -5.41 28.66
N ARG A 72 35.45 -4.99 27.39
CA ARG A 72 36.56 -4.19 26.86
C ARG A 72 36.54 -2.77 27.43
N SER A 73 35.38 -2.13 27.48
CA SER A 73 35.24 -0.76 28.01
C SER A 73 35.58 -0.68 29.49
N ILE A 74 35.22 -1.69 30.30
CA ILE A 74 35.57 -1.76 31.72
C ILE A 74 37.08 -1.94 31.91
N ALA A 75 37.71 -2.76 31.07
CA ALA A 75 39.15 -3.01 31.17
C ALA A 75 40.00 -1.83 30.66
N SER A 76 39.47 -1.01 29.75
CA SER A 76 40.12 0.22 29.28
C SER A 76 39.85 1.43 30.17
N ALA A 77 38.89 1.34 31.09
CA ALA A 77 38.53 2.45 31.97
C ALA A 77 39.68 2.77 32.94
N GLN A 78 39.83 4.06 33.26
CA GLN A 78 40.79 4.51 34.26
C GLN A 78 40.43 3.97 35.65
N ALA A 79 41.43 3.64 36.45
CA ALA A 79 41.20 3.24 37.83
C ALA A 79 40.53 4.36 38.63
N TRP A 80 39.55 4.01 39.47
CA TRP A 80 38.81 4.97 40.29
C TRP A 80 39.71 5.69 41.30
N THR A 81 39.75 7.02 41.25
CA THR A 81 40.60 7.87 42.10
C THR A 81 39.83 8.55 43.24
N GLY A 82 38.54 8.26 43.42
CA GLY A 82 37.67 8.90 44.40
C GLY A 82 36.85 10.08 43.86
N GLN A 83 37.20 10.59 42.68
CA GLN A 83 36.41 11.57 41.93
C GLN A 83 36.02 10.98 40.57
N GLU A 84 34.79 11.22 40.13
CA GLU A 84 34.34 10.84 38.78
C GLU A 84 35.06 11.69 37.73
N ALA A 85 35.58 11.06 36.67
CA ALA A 85 36.05 11.78 35.51
C ALA A 85 34.89 12.51 34.82
N THR A 86 35.15 13.64 34.17
CA THR A 86 34.11 14.42 33.47
C THR A 86 33.43 13.60 32.38
N GLU A 87 34.18 12.73 31.71
CA GLU A 87 33.69 11.85 30.63
C GLU A 87 32.70 10.82 31.18
N ASP A 88 33.04 10.18 32.30
CA ASP A 88 32.19 9.20 32.98
C ASP A 88 30.94 9.87 33.55
N ALA A 89 31.05 11.09 34.09
CA ALA A 89 29.92 11.87 34.58
C ALA A 89 28.93 12.21 33.44
N VAL A 90 29.44 12.59 32.27
CA VAL A 90 28.62 12.84 31.08
C VAL A 90 27.98 11.55 30.56
N LEU A 91 28.72 10.43 30.53
CA LEU A 91 28.18 9.13 30.12
C LEU A 91 27.06 8.69 31.06
N ARG A 92 27.23 8.87 32.37
CA ARG A 92 26.18 8.63 33.36
C ARG A 92 24.95 9.50 33.13
N MET A 93 25.12 10.79 32.86
CA MET A 93 24.00 11.68 32.52
C MET A 93 23.28 11.25 31.23
N LEU A 94 24.01 10.75 30.23
CA LEU A 94 23.43 10.25 28.97
C LEU A 94 22.66 8.94 29.17
N ASP A 95 23.20 8.02 29.96
CA ASP A 95 22.56 6.75 30.30
C ASP A 95 21.32 6.98 31.19
N ASP A 96 21.38 7.93 32.12
CA ASP A 96 20.26 8.35 32.96
C ASP A 96 19.16 9.04 32.12
N ALA A 97 19.55 9.86 31.14
CA ALA A 97 18.61 10.46 30.19
C ALA A 97 17.94 9.41 29.27
N ARG A 98 18.63 8.30 28.98
CA ARG A 98 18.17 7.20 28.14
C ARG A 98 18.00 5.90 28.94
N LYS A 99 17.26 5.98 30.05
CA LYS A 99 17.04 4.82 30.91
C LYS A 99 16.46 3.64 30.13
N PRO A 100 17.17 2.50 30.03
CA PRO A 100 16.64 1.35 29.31
C PRO A 100 15.41 0.80 30.03
N LEU A 101 14.43 0.32 29.27
CA LEU A 101 13.22 -0.29 29.82
C LEU A 101 13.57 -1.41 30.80
N ALA A 102 12.68 -1.70 31.75
CA ALA A 102 12.87 -2.81 32.70
C ALA A 102 13.13 -4.13 31.94
N PRO A 103 13.97 -5.06 32.46
CA PRO A 103 14.36 -6.28 31.74
C PRO A 103 13.20 -7.11 31.15
N GLY A 104 12.01 -7.10 31.78
CA GLY A 104 10.81 -7.77 31.26
C GLY A 104 10.09 -7.03 30.11
N LEU A 105 10.35 -5.73 29.93
CA LEU A 105 9.82 -4.88 28.86
C LEU A 105 10.85 -4.62 27.75
N ARG A 106 12.10 -5.05 27.95
CA ARG A 106 13.09 -5.10 26.87
C ARG A 106 12.62 -6.19 25.91
N GLY A 107 12.00 -5.77 24.81
CA GLY A 107 11.73 -6.69 23.70
C GLY A 107 13.00 -7.48 23.41
N LYS A 108 12.87 -8.80 23.21
CA LYS A 108 13.99 -9.68 22.86
C LYS A 108 14.72 -8.99 21.72
N GLY A 109 15.95 -8.54 21.99
CA GLY A 109 16.63 -7.52 21.17
C GLY A 109 16.38 -7.83 19.71
N THR A 110 15.61 -6.98 19.04
CA THR A 110 15.42 -7.10 17.61
C THR A 110 16.80 -6.79 17.07
N VAL A 111 17.60 -7.85 16.90
CA VAL A 111 18.69 -7.85 15.94
C VAL A 111 18.00 -7.33 14.70
N VAL A 112 18.24 -6.05 14.38
CA VAL A 112 17.84 -5.50 13.09
C VAL A 112 18.31 -6.57 12.12
N PRO A 113 17.39 -7.31 11.45
CA PRO A 113 17.82 -8.38 10.58
C PRO A 113 18.81 -7.72 9.64
N ALA A 114 20.07 -8.17 9.68
CA ALA A 114 21.10 -7.64 8.82
C ALA A 114 20.49 -7.54 7.41
N PRO A 115 20.64 -6.40 6.71
CA PRO A 115 19.94 -6.16 5.44
C PRO A 115 19.96 -7.43 4.61
N VAL A 116 18.77 -8.00 4.37
CA VAL A 116 18.65 -9.31 3.72
C VAL A 116 19.30 -9.16 2.35
N ASP A 117 20.48 -9.75 2.19
CA ASP A 117 21.23 -9.73 0.94
C ASP A 117 20.42 -10.57 -0.06
N MET A 118 19.54 -9.90 -0.82
CA MET A 118 18.61 -10.51 -1.80
C MET A 118 19.35 -11.13 -3.01
N ARG A 119 20.69 -11.13 -2.98
CA ARG A 119 21.52 -11.80 -3.98
C ARG A 119 21.33 -13.31 -3.86
N LEU A 120 21.06 -13.96 -4.98
CA LEU A 120 20.97 -15.41 -5.10
C LEU A 120 22.30 -16.05 -4.68
N ARG A 121 22.40 -16.47 -3.41
CA ARG A 121 23.51 -17.26 -2.91
C ARG A 121 23.21 -18.73 -3.19
N ARG A 122 24.21 -19.47 -3.63
CA ARG A 122 24.14 -20.93 -3.69
C ARG A 122 23.96 -21.44 -2.26
N GLU A 123 22.88 -22.16 -2.01
CA GLU A 123 22.67 -22.82 -0.71
C GLU A 123 23.88 -23.71 -0.38
N ALA A 124 24.27 -23.73 0.90
CA ALA A 124 25.37 -24.56 1.37
C ALA A 124 25.10 -26.03 1.00
N ALA A 125 26.10 -26.72 0.45
CA ALA A 125 25.94 -28.09 0.00
C ALA A 125 25.60 -29.00 1.18
N VAL A 126 24.33 -29.40 1.29
CA VAL A 126 23.86 -30.28 2.35
C VAL A 126 24.38 -31.69 2.11
N SER A 127 24.89 -32.33 3.17
CA SER A 127 25.37 -33.71 3.09
C SER A 127 24.25 -34.66 2.62
N PRO A 128 24.54 -35.73 1.86
CA PRO A 128 23.52 -36.69 1.42
C PRO A 128 22.69 -37.26 2.57
N GLY A 129 23.32 -37.50 3.73
CA GLY A 129 22.65 -37.95 4.95
C GLY A 129 21.63 -36.94 5.50
N GLN A 130 22.01 -35.66 5.59
CA GLN A 130 21.09 -34.60 6.03
C GLN A 130 19.97 -34.34 5.02
N ARG A 131 20.22 -34.52 3.71
CA ARG A 131 19.15 -34.46 2.69
C ARG A 131 18.15 -35.60 2.84
N ALA A 132 18.63 -36.82 3.07
CA ALA A 132 17.76 -37.97 3.29
C ALA A 132 16.96 -37.83 4.60
N ALA A 133 17.59 -37.34 5.67
CA ALA A 133 16.91 -37.05 6.94
C ALA A 133 15.85 -35.96 6.76
N GLY A 134 16.20 -34.81 6.20
CA GLY A 134 15.26 -33.72 5.96
C GLY A 134 14.13 -34.09 4.98
N ALA A 135 14.36 -34.99 4.02
CA ALA A 135 13.30 -35.54 3.18
C ALA A 135 12.36 -36.49 3.95
N ARG A 136 12.89 -37.30 4.86
CA ARG A 136 12.09 -38.17 5.74
C ARG A 136 11.25 -37.35 6.71
N ASP A 137 11.82 -36.34 7.32
CA ASP A 137 11.13 -35.47 8.28
C ASP A 137 10.00 -34.70 7.59
N LYS A 138 10.26 -34.13 6.40
CA LYS A 138 9.22 -33.47 5.57
C LYS A 138 8.14 -34.44 5.09
N ALA A 139 8.52 -35.67 4.72
CA ALA A 139 7.54 -36.69 4.35
C ALA A 139 6.66 -37.08 5.55
N GLN A 140 7.24 -37.16 6.75
CA GLN A 140 6.49 -37.39 7.99
C GLN A 140 5.58 -36.22 8.36
N GLU A 141 6.02 -34.98 8.16
CA GLU A 141 5.17 -33.78 8.34
C GLU A 141 3.95 -33.81 7.40
N TYR A 142 4.13 -34.20 6.14
CA TYR A 142 3.02 -34.38 5.19
C TYR A 142 2.08 -35.53 5.56
N VAL A 143 2.62 -36.64 6.08
CA VAL A 143 1.82 -37.76 6.61
C VAL A 143 1.08 -37.34 7.90
N GLY A 144 1.69 -36.49 8.72
CA GLY A 144 1.13 -35.92 9.95
C GLY A 144 0.06 -34.85 9.70
N MET A 145 0.08 -34.18 8.54
CA MET A 145 -0.94 -33.20 8.11
C MET A 145 -2.31 -33.84 7.80
N GLY A 146 -2.48 -35.15 8.02
CA GLY A 146 -3.79 -35.77 8.07
C GLY A 146 -4.50 -35.93 6.73
N ILE A 147 -3.79 -35.85 5.60
CA ILE A 147 -4.33 -36.20 4.27
C ILE A 147 -4.32 -37.74 4.13
N LYS A 148 -4.94 -38.44 5.08
CA LYS A 148 -5.26 -39.86 4.94
C LYS A 148 -6.61 -39.95 4.24
N ASP A 149 -6.57 -40.14 2.92
CA ASP A 149 -7.40 -41.05 2.10
C ASP A 149 -8.84 -41.46 2.54
N THR A 150 -9.59 -40.63 3.26
CA THR A 150 -10.99 -40.92 3.60
C THR A 150 -11.89 -40.56 2.42
N GLY A 151 -11.96 -41.46 1.42
CA GLY A 151 -13.01 -41.42 0.38
C GLY A 151 -12.67 -41.95 -1.02
N LEU A 152 -11.40 -42.23 -1.33
CA LEU A 152 -11.00 -42.62 -2.70
C LEU A 152 -10.89 -44.14 -2.86
N SER A 153 -11.43 -44.69 -3.94
CA SER A 153 -11.32 -46.13 -4.24
C SER A 153 -9.88 -46.52 -4.59
N ALA A 154 -9.52 -47.80 -4.43
CA ALA A 154 -8.15 -48.27 -4.70
C ALA A 154 -7.68 -47.97 -6.14
N ARG A 155 -8.59 -48.03 -7.12
CA ARG A 155 -8.29 -47.70 -8.52
C ARG A 155 -8.04 -46.21 -8.75
N GLU A 156 -8.82 -45.34 -8.11
CA GLU A 156 -8.60 -43.88 -8.16
C GLU A 156 -7.32 -43.48 -7.44
N ARG A 157 -6.97 -44.19 -6.35
CA ARG A 157 -5.67 -44.02 -5.68
C ARG A 157 -4.50 -44.38 -6.58
N GLU A 158 -4.63 -45.45 -7.38
CA GLU A 158 -3.60 -45.85 -8.34
C GLU A 158 -3.48 -44.88 -9.52
N ALA A 159 -4.60 -44.38 -10.03
CA ALA A 159 -4.62 -43.34 -11.06
C ALA A 159 -3.99 -42.03 -10.54
N TYR A 160 -4.36 -41.59 -9.34
CA TYR A 160 -3.79 -40.41 -8.71
C TYR A 160 -2.29 -40.57 -8.42
N LYS A 161 -1.87 -41.76 -7.96
CA LYS A 161 -0.44 -42.10 -7.79
C LYS A 161 0.29 -42.12 -9.13
N LYS A 162 -0.34 -42.56 -10.21
CA LYS A 162 0.24 -42.56 -11.56
C LYS A 162 0.41 -41.13 -12.08
N GLU A 163 -0.61 -40.29 -11.94
CA GLU A 163 -0.54 -38.86 -12.29
C GLU A 163 0.49 -38.11 -11.43
N MET A 164 0.58 -38.40 -10.13
CA MET A 164 1.65 -37.85 -9.29
C MET A 164 3.01 -38.37 -9.74
N ARG A 165 3.16 -39.67 -10.03
CA ARG A 165 4.43 -40.21 -10.50
C ARG A 165 4.85 -39.59 -11.83
N GLU A 166 3.92 -39.33 -12.74
CA GLU A 166 4.16 -38.65 -14.01
C GLU A 166 4.56 -37.18 -13.79
N ARG A 167 3.86 -36.46 -12.90
CA ARG A 167 4.18 -35.07 -12.53
C ARG A 167 5.50 -34.90 -11.79
N PHE A 168 6.00 -35.93 -11.11
CA PHE A 168 7.22 -35.87 -10.29
C PHE A 168 8.33 -36.78 -10.82
N ALA A 169 8.13 -37.43 -11.98
CA ALA A 169 9.20 -38.13 -12.68
C ALA A 169 10.33 -37.14 -13.00
N PRO A 170 11.60 -37.56 -12.88
CA PRO A 170 12.75 -36.73 -13.25
C PRO A 170 12.70 -36.44 -14.76
N GLY A 171 12.04 -35.34 -15.13
CA GLY A 171 11.77 -34.93 -16.51
C GLY A 171 10.52 -34.07 -16.69
N ALA A 172 9.49 -34.23 -15.85
CA ALA A 172 8.21 -33.51 -16.01
C ALA A 172 8.17 -32.12 -15.36
N ARG A 173 9.08 -31.85 -14.41
CA ARG A 173 9.17 -30.57 -13.66
C ARG A 173 10.35 -29.69 -14.06
N THR A 174 11.18 -30.14 -14.98
CA THR A 174 12.14 -29.23 -15.59
C THR A 174 11.36 -28.37 -16.56
N VAL A 175 11.08 -27.12 -16.18
CA VAL A 175 10.86 -26.06 -17.16
C VAL A 175 11.97 -26.23 -18.20
N PRO A 176 11.67 -26.52 -19.48
CA PRO A 176 12.70 -26.89 -20.43
C PRO A 176 13.67 -25.72 -20.57
N ALA A 177 14.88 -25.88 -20.04
CA ALA A 177 15.91 -24.85 -20.09
C ALA A 177 16.47 -24.66 -21.52
N SER A 178 16.12 -25.53 -22.46
CA SER A 178 16.59 -25.52 -23.85
C SER A 178 15.42 -25.45 -24.85
N VAL A 179 15.64 -24.72 -25.95
CA VAL A 179 14.67 -24.55 -27.05
C VAL A 179 14.24 -25.91 -27.64
N SER A 180 15.14 -26.88 -27.67
CA SER A 180 14.88 -28.25 -28.14
C SER A 180 13.90 -29.01 -27.22
N ALA A 181 14.01 -28.84 -25.90
CA ALA A 181 13.09 -29.47 -24.96
C ALA A 181 11.70 -28.81 -25.00
N LEU A 182 11.61 -27.50 -25.29
CA LEU A 182 10.34 -26.82 -25.54
C LEU A 182 9.69 -27.30 -26.84
N ALA A 183 10.50 -27.52 -27.90
CA ALA A 183 10.03 -28.08 -29.16
C ALA A 183 9.52 -29.53 -29.00
N ALA A 184 10.18 -30.37 -28.18
CA ALA A 184 9.71 -31.73 -27.90
C ALA A 184 8.36 -31.74 -27.17
N LEU A 185 8.18 -30.89 -26.16
CA LEU A 185 6.90 -30.74 -25.45
C LEU A 185 5.81 -30.17 -26.37
N ALA A 186 6.18 -29.24 -27.25
CA ALA A 186 5.26 -28.72 -28.27
C ALA A 186 4.81 -29.83 -29.23
N ASN A 187 5.74 -30.66 -29.71
CA ASN A 187 5.43 -31.80 -30.58
C ASN A 187 4.52 -32.82 -29.89
N GLU A 188 4.80 -33.17 -28.63
CA GLU A 188 3.93 -34.04 -27.82
C GLU A 188 2.51 -33.47 -27.72
N ARG A 189 2.37 -32.17 -27.39
CA ARG A 189 1.07 -31.50 -27.33
C ARG A 189 0.37 -31.43 -28.69
N ILE A 190 1.12 -31.30 -29.78
CA ILE A 190 0.58 -31.31 -31.14
C ILE A 190 0.03 -32.71 -31.48
N GLU A 191 0.78 -33.77 -31.19
CA GLU A 191 0.34 -35.16 -31.39
C GLU A 191 -0.90 -35.49 -30.57
N ASP A 192 -0.93 -35.05 -29.31
CA ASP A 192 -2.05 -35.17 -28.40
C ASP A 192 -3.32 -34.45 -28.91
N ALA A 193 -3.15 -33.26 -29.48
CA ALA A 193 -4.24 -32.49 -30.09
C ALA A 193 -4.69 -33.06 -31.46
N ILE A 194 -3.78 -33.69 -32.21
CA ILE A 194 -4.09 -34.48 -33.41
C ILE A 194 -4.91 -35.71 -33.03
N ALA A 195 -4.52 -36.43 -31.98
CA ALA A 195 -5.23 -37.60 -31.46
C ALA A 195 -6.64 -37.23 -30.97
N ARG A 196 -6.79 -36.08 -30.30
CA ARG A 196 -8.10 -35.51 -29.92
C ARG A 196 -8.93 -35.00 -31.10
N GLY A 197 -8.40 -35.03 -32.33
CA GLY A 197 -9.09 -34.59 -33.53
C GLY A 197 -9.30 -33.08 -33.64
N GLN A 198 -8.64 -32.28 -32.79
CA GLN A 198 -8.81 -30.82 -32.76
C GLN A 198 -8.37 -30.16 -34.08
N PHE A 199 -7.40 -30.77 -34.78
CA PHE A 199 -6.94 -30.32 -36.10
C PHE A 199 -7.88 -30.65 -37.27
N LYS A 200 -8.93 -31.46 -37.05
CA LYS A 200 -9.87 -31.84 -38.11
C LYS A 200 -10.93 -30.76 -38.37
N ASN A 201 -11.28 -29.97 -37.35
CA ASN A 201 -12.36 -28.97 -37.42
C ASN A 201 -11.87 -27.52 -37.54
N ILE A 202 -10.59 -27.31 -37.87
CA ILE A 202 -10.05 -25.96 -38.10
C ILE A 202 -10.51 -25.53 -39.50
N PRO A 203 -11.19 -24.38 -39.67
CA PRO A 203 -11.51 -23.87 -40.99
C PRO A 203 -10.19 -23.59 -41.74
N ARG A 204 -9.91 -24.35 -42.80
CA ARG A 204 -8.74 -24.19 -43.65
C ARG A 204 -9.17 -23.42 -44.90
N GLY A 205 -8.55 -22.27 -45.17
CA GLY A 205 -8.80 -21.48 -46.39
C GLY A 205 -8.95 -19.97 -46.17
N THR A 206 -9.25 -19.26 -47.26
CA THR A 206 -9.53 -17.82 -47.31
C THR A 206 -10.85 -17.50 -46.62
N GLY A 207 -10.78 -17.10 -45.35
CA GLY A 207 -11.96 -16.88 -44.50
C GLY A 207 -11.62 -16.88 -43.01
N ILE A 208 -10.41 -17.33 -42.64
CA ILE A 208 -9.83 -17.04 -41.34
C ILE A 208 -9.62 -15.52 -41.27
N GLN A 209 -10.36 -14.84 -40.39
CA GLN A 209 -10.08 -13.44 -40.06
C GLN A 209 -8.72 -13.42 -39.36
N ARG A 210 -7.67 -13.15 -40.13
CA ARG A 210 -6.41 -12.71 -39.55
C ARG A 210 -6.70 -11.41 -38.81
N ASP A 211 -6.12 -11.26 -37.63
CA ASP A 211 -6.20 -10.00 -36.90
C ASP A 211 -5.76 -8.89 -37.87
N THR A 212 -6.66 -8.01 -38.27
CA THR A 212 -6.40 -6.94 -39.26
C THR A 212 -5.25 -6.02 -38.84
N ARG A 213 -4.91 -6.05 -37.54
CA ARG A 213 -3.79 -5.33 -36.93
C ARG A 213 -2.43 -6.03 -37.09
N ALA A 214 -2.41 -7.34 -37.38
CA ALA A 214 -1.20 -8.10 -37.69
C ALA A 214 -0.62 -7.70 -39.05
N ASP A 215 -1.51 -7.33 -39.99
CA ASP A 215 -1.14 -6.92 -41.34
C ASP A 215 -0.81 -5.41 -41.43
N ASN A 216 -0.78 -4.70 -40.30
CA ASN A 216 -0.45 -3.27 -40.27
C ASN A 216 1.08 -3.07 -40.37
N PRO A 217 1.61 -2.45 -41.44
CA PRO A 217 3.05 -2.24 -41.62
C PRO A 217 3.67 -1.23 -40.63
N PHE A 218 2.85 -0.48 -39.90
CA PHE A 218 3.31 0.51 -38.91
C PHE A 218 3.41 -0.03 -37.48
N ILE A 219 3.14 -1.32 -37.28
CA ILE A 219 3.30 -1.97 -35.96
C ILE A 219 4.33 -3.06 -36.14
N ASP A 220 5.42 -2.96 -35.39
CA ASP A 220 6.44 -3.99 -35.42
C ASP A 220 5.87 -5.32 -34.91
N THR A 221 6.35 -6.43 -35.48
CA THR A 221 5.89 -7.79 -35.11
C THR A 221 6.06 -8.05 -33.61
N THR A 222 7.11 -7.49 -33.00
CA THR A 222 7.34 -7.49 -31.55
C THR A 222 6.27 -6.73 -30.78
N GLU A 223 5.92 -5.51 -31.17
CA GLU A 223 4.85 -4.72 -30.53
C GLU A 223 3.49 -5.40 -30.68
N TYR A 224 3.22 -5.97 -31.85
CA TYR A 224 2.02 -6.72 -32.11
C TYR A 224 1.92 -7.95 -31.19
N ILE A 225 2.97 -8.77 -31.12
CA ILE A 225 3.01 -9.96 -30.26
C ILE A 225 2.92 -9.55 -28.78
N MET A 226 3.65 -8.51 -28.37
CA MET A 226 3.63 -7.99 -27.00
C MET A 226 2.23 -7.49 -26.62
N ASN A 227 1.58 -6.70 -27.47
CA ASN A 227 0.21 -6.24 -27.25
C ASN A 227 -0.79 -7.39 -27.22
N ASN A 228 -0.59 -8.44 -28.02
CA ASN A 228 -1.42 -9.63 -28.00
C ASN A 228 -1.17 -10.47 -26.74
N MET A 229 0.07 -10.55 -26.25
CA MET A 229 0.40 -11.18 -24.97
C MET A 229 -0.22 -10.44 -23.80
N ILE A 230 -0.14 -9.10 -23.77
CA ILE A 230 -0.79 -8.24 -22.77
C ILE A 230 -2.31 -8.49 -22.75
N LYS A 231 -2.94 -8.53 -23.93
CA LYS A 231 -4.39 -8.78 -24.06
C LYS A 231 -4.80 -10.21 -23.71
N ARG A 232 -3.99 -11.22 -24.02
CA ARG A 232 -4.32 -12.64 -23.78
C ARG A 232 -3.98 -13.13 -22.38
N GLN A 233 -2.98 -12.54 -21.74
CA GLN A 233 -2.53 -12.92 -20.41
C GLN A 233 -3.13 -12.03 -19.30
N ASP A 234 -4.01 -11.09 -19.65
CA ASP A 234 -4.59 -10.08 -18.75
C ASP A 234 -3.54 -9.35 -17.89
N ILE A 235 -2.31 -9.22 -18.39
CA ILE A 235 -1.22 -8.57 -17.66
C ILE A 235 -1.37 -7.07 -17.85
N VAL A 236 -2.06 -6.45 -16.91
CA VAL A 236 -2.20 -5.00 -16.83
C VAL A 236 -0.87 -4.43 -16.32
N PRO A 237 -0.21 -3.50 -17.05
CA PRO A 237 0.94 -2.79 -16.54
C PRO A 237 0.67 -2.27 -15.11
N PRO A 238 1.64 -2.37 -14.19
CA PRO A 238 1.37 -2.16 -12.77
C PRO A 238 0.90 -0.73 -12.45
N TRP A 239 1.26 0.27 -13.26
CA TRP A 239 0.74 1.64 -13.13
C TRP A 239 -0.75 1.75 -13.51
N ILE A 240 -1.27 0.91 -14.41
CA ILE A 240 -2.69 0.87 -14.78
C ILE A 240 -3.51 0.22 -13.66
N GLU A 241 -2.98 -0.80 -12.96
CA GLU A 241 -3.63 -1.32 -11.74
C GLU A 241 -3.78 -0.21 -10.69
N LYS A 242 -2.72 0.57 -10.47
CA LYS A 242 -2.75 1.76 -9.60
C LYS A 242 -3.68 2.84 -10.12
N GLN A 243 -3.83 2.98 -11.44
CA GLN A 243 -4.82 3.86 -12.03
C GLN A 243 -6.24 3.44 -11.68
N GLN A 244 -6.54 2.15 -11.80
CA GLN A 244 -7.85 1.60 -11.45
C GLN A 244 -8.13 1.72 -9.95
N GLU A 245 -7.13 1.46 -9.11
CA GLU A 245 -7.22 1.65 -7.66
C GLU A 245 -7.55 3.11 -7.30
N LEU A 246 -6.81 4.06 -7.88
CA LEU A 246 -7.05 5.49 -7.69
C LEU A 246 -8.43 5.90 -8.20
N ALA A 247 -8.84 5.43 -9.38
CA ALA A 247 -10.15 5.73 -9.95
C ALA A 247 -11.29 5.22 -9.06
N ARG A 248 -11.23 3.95 -8.63
CA ARG A 248 -12.21 3.34 -7.71
C ARG A 248 -12.26 4.06 -6.37
N ALA A 249 -11.10 4.40 -5.79
CA ALA A 249 -11.03 5.13 -4.53
C ALA A 249 -11.65 6.54 -4.68
N ALA A 250 -11.37 7.24 -5.78
CA ALA A 250 -11.93 8.56 -6.06
C ALA A 250 -13.45 8.50 -6.31
N GLU A 251 -13.94 7.49 -7.03
CA GLU A 251 -15.37 7.26 -7.25
C GLU A 251 -16.10 6.95 -5.95
N ASN A 252 -15.54 6.10 -5.10
CA ASN A 252 -16.11 5.79 -3.79
C ASN A 252 -16.17 7.03 -2.89
N PHE A 253 -15.09 7.83 -2.87
CA PHE A 253 -15.05 9.08 -2.12
C PHE A 253 -16.10 10.08 -2.62
N ARG A 254 -16.15 10.32 -3.93
CA ARG A 254 -17.14 11.21 -4.56
C ARG A 254 -18.57 10.72 -4.40
N GLY A 255 -18.81 9.42 -4.51
CA GLY A 255 -20.10 8.79 -4.31
C GLY A 255 -20.60 9.00 -2.89
N ARG A 256 -19.75 8.76 -1.88
CA ARG A 256 -20.09 9.00 -0.48
C ARG A 256 -20.33 10.48 -0.19
N LEU A 257 -19.45 11.37 -0.66
CA LEU A 257 -19.64 12.82 -0.53
C LEU A 257 -20.99 13.28 -1.08
N ARG A 258 -21.32 12.86 -2.30
CA ARG A 258 -22.58 13.22 -2.97
C ARG A 258 -23.78 12.65 -2.23
N TYR A 259 -23.69 11.42 -1.76
CA TYR A 259 -24.77 10.78 -1.01
C TYR A 259 -25.06 11.49 0.32
N GLU A 260 -24.03 11.73 1.13
CA GLU A 260 -24.16 12.39 2.43
C GLU A 260 -24.69 13.82 2.27
N TRP A 261 -24.11 14.58 1.33
CA TRP A 261 -24.56 15.94 1.06
C TRP A 261 -26.00 15.98 0.54
N LYS A 262 -26.36 15.12 -0.43
CA LYS A 262 -27.73 15.02 -0.94
C LYS A 262 -28.71 14.69 0.19
N ARG A 263 -28.35 13.77 1.08
CA ARG A 263 -29.17 13.37 2.22
C ARG A 263 -29.30 14.48 3.26
N HIS A 264 -28.25 15.26 3.48
CA HIS A 264 -28.24 16.38 4.42
C HIS A 264 -29.05 17.56 3.88
N ALA A 265 -28.78 18.00 2.65
CA ALA A 265 -29.49 19.09 1.99
C ALA A 265 -31.00 18.82 1.89
N ALA A 266 -31.40 17.61 1.47
CA ALA A 266 -32.81 17.24 1.41
C ALA A 266 -33.48 17.30 2.79
N ARG A 267 -32.78 16.88 3.87
CA ARG A 267 -33.31 16.93 5.25
C ARG A 267 -33.48 18.36 5.74
N ILE A 268 -32.50 19.23 5.51
CA ILE A 268 -32.58 20.61 5.97
C ILE A 268 -33.68 21.36 5.24
N ILE A 269 -33.76 21.21 3.91
CA ILE A 269 -34.79 21.87 3.10
C ILE A 269 -36.19 21.38 3.51
N SER A 270 -36.36 20.07 3.75
CA SER A 270 -37.63 19.53 4.26
C SER A 270 -37.95 19.98 5.68
N SER A 271 -36.93 20.14 6.55
CA SER A 271 -37.13 20.61 7.93
C SER A 271 -37.47 22.10 8.01
N GLY A 272 -37.16 22.87 6.96
CA GLY A 272 -37.47 24.29 6.85
C GLY A 272 -38.96 24.61 6.61
N GLY A 273 -39.86 23.64 6.79
CA GLY A 273 -41.32 23.80 6.70
C GLY A 273 -41.85 24.12 5.29
N GLY A 274 -43.18 24.22 5.18
CA GLY A 274 -43.90 24.56 3.95
C GLY A 274 -44.48 23.35 3.19
N THR A 275 -45.25 23.65 2.15
CA THR A 275 -45.83 22.61 1.27
C THR A 275 -44.73 21.91 0.46
N LEU A 276 -45.01 20.70 -0.03
CA LEU A 276 -44.05 19.94 -0.85
C LEU A 276 -43.58 20.73 -2.07
N GLU A 277 -44.50 21.42 -2.74
CA GLU A 277 -44.21 22.28 -3.89
C GLU A 277 -43.29 23.45 -3.53
N GLN A 278 -43.50 24.08 -2.37
CA GLN A 278 -42.63 25.15 -1.87
C GLN A 278 -41.23 24.63 -1.53
N GLN A 279 -41.10 23.42 -0.98
CA GLN A 279 -39.81 22.79 -0.71
C GLN A 279 -39.05 22.48 -2.00
N ILE A 280 -39.74 21.99 -3.02
CA ILE A 280 -39.19 21.74 -4.35
C ILE A 280 -38.75 23.06 -5.01
N ALA A 281 -39.59 24.09 -4.95
CA ALA A 281 -39.28 25.42 -5.49
C ALA A 281 -38.05 26.03 -4.80
N ARG A 282 -37.94 25.88 -3.46
CA ARG A 282 -36.76 26.31 -2.70
C ARG A 282 -35.50 25.55 -3.10
N ALA A 283 -35.57 24.23 -3.27
CA ALA A 283 -34.45 23.43 -3.75
C ALA A 283 -34.03 23.82 -5.18
N ALA A 284 -35.00 24.09 -6.06
CA ALA A 284 -34.74 24.57 -7.42
C ALA A 284 -34.12 25.97 -7.43
N ALA A 285 -34.52 26.87 -6.53
CA ALA A 285 -33.90 28.18 -6.38
C ALA A 285 -32.43 28.07 -5.95
N TYR A 286 -32.11 27.20 -4.99
CA TYR A 286 -30.73 26.92 -4.60
C TYR A 286 -29.91 26.28 -5.73
N ALA A 287 -30.52 25.42 -6.55
CA ALA A 287 -29.87 24.87 -7.73
C ALA A 287 -29.48 25.96 -8.74
N ARG A 288 -30.39 26.91 -9.02
CA ARG A 288 -30.10 28.07 -9.88
C ARG A 288 -28.98 28.95 -9.31
N ALA A 289 -28.97 29.17 -8.00
CA ALA A 289 -27.92 29.94 -7.34
C ALA A 289 -26.53 29.26 -7.45
N GLU A 290 -26.47 27.94 -7.29
CA GLU A 290 -25.24 27.16 -7.46
C GLU A 290 -24.77 27.14 -8.93
N GLU A 291 -25.67 27.10 -9.91
CA GLU A 291 -25.27 27.19 -11.33
C GLU A 291 -24.58 28.52 -11.66
N ILE A 292 -25.04 29.62 -11.06
CA ILE A 292 -24.46 30.95 -11.24
C ILE A 292 -23.08 31.03 -10.57
N HIS A 293 -22.96 30.55 -9.33
CA HIS A 293 -21.71 30.64 -8.58
C HIS A 293 -20.66 29.59 -9.02
N ASN A 294 -21.11 28.40 -9.40
CA ASN A 294 -20.28 27.23 -9.66
C ASN A 294 -20.83 26.41 -10.83
N PRO A 295 -20.61 26.85 -12.07
CA PRO A 295 -21.11 26.15 -13.24
C PRO A 295 -20.49 24.75 -13.33
N CYS A 296 -21.35 23.74 -13.37
CA CYS A 296 -20.93 22.38 -13.71
C CYS A 296 -20.21 22.38 -15.05
N ARG A 297 -18.95 21.93 -15.09
CA ARG A 297 -18.30 21.60 -16.37
C ARG A 297 -19.04 20.40 -16.95
N ARG A 298 -20.01 20.65 -17.84
CA ARG A 298 -20.66 19.60 -18.61
C ARG A 298 -19.57 18.78 -19.29
N SER A 299 -19.63 17.46 -19.14
CA SER A 299 -18.77 16.55 -19.88
C SER A 299 -18.89 16.95 -21.35
N ARG A 300 -17.79 17.41 -21.96
CA ARG A 300 -17.78 17.67 -23.41
C ARG A 300 -18.31 16.37 -24.04
N PRO A 301 -19.37 16.42 -24.87
CA PRO A 301 -19.69 15.25 -25.66
C PRO A 301 -18.44 14.96 -26.47
N GLU A 302 -17.82 13.79 -26.24
CA GLU A 302 -16.77 13.32 -27.12
C GLU A 302 -17.38 13.28 -28.51
N VAL A 303 -16.90 14.16 -29.38
CA VAL A 303 -17.28 14.14 -30.79
C VAL A 303 -16.74 12.81 -31.32
N SER A 304 -17.62 11.82 -31.44
CA SER A 304 -17.31 10.56 -32.08
C SER A 304 -16.98 10.88 -33.54
N VAL A 305 -15.68 10.99 -33.86
CA VAL A 305 -15.22 11.05 -35.25
C VAL A 305 -15.52 9.69 -35.86
N SER A 306 -16.62 9.60 -36.60
CA SER A 306 -16.98 8.41 -37.37
C SER A 306 -15.96 8.21 -38.48
N THR A 307 -14.95 7.37 -38.24
CA THR A 307 -14.09 6.81 -39.30
C THR A 307 -14.90 5.80 -40.11
N SER A 308 -15.71 6.30 -41.04
CA SER A 308 -16.19 5.50 -42.16
C SER A 308 -15.28 5.80 -43.36
N PRO A 309 -14.60 4.80 -43.96
CA PRO A 309 -13.74 5.03 -45.12
C PRO A 309 -14.60 5.12 -46.38
N THR A 310 -15.03 6.34 -46.73
CA THR A 310 -15.68 6.58 -48.02
C THR A 310 -14.68 7.26 -48.96
N VAL A 311 -14.12 6.44 -49.85
CA VAL A 311 -13.75 6.75 -51.24
C VAL A 311 -13.01 8.08 -51.45
N ILE A 312 -11.68 8.01 -51.47
CA ILE A 312 -10.83 9.01 -52.14
C ILE A 312 -10.87 8.68 -53.64
N MET A 313 -11.55 9.51 -54.43
CA MET A 313 -11.28 9.64 -55.85
C MET A 313 -10.85 11.09 -56.17
N ALA A 314 -9.64 11.16 -56.73
CA ALA A 314 -9.15 12.10 -57.74
C ALA A 314 -9.39 13.62 -57.55
N MET A 315 -8.30 14.37 -57.33
CA MET A 315 -7.90 15.45 -58.24
C MET A 315 -6.37 15.60 -58.20
N SER A 316 -5.78 15.55 -59.39
CA SER A 316 -4.35 15.53 -59.68
C SER A 316 -3.77 16.94 -59.81
N THR A 317 -2.46 17.03 -59.55
CA THR A 317 -1.47 17.91 -60.23
C THR A 317 -1.71 19.43 -60.25
N SER A 318 -0.90 20.19 -59.52
CA SER A 318 0.39 20.70 -60.01
C SER A 318 0.93 21.84 -59.12
N THR A 319 2.25 21.79 -59.00
CA THR A 319 3.21 22.64 -58.31
C THR A 319 3.27 24.08 -58.85
N THR A 320 3.22 25.10 -57.97
CA THR A 320 4.12 26.27 -58.07
C THR A 320 4.38 26.90 -56.69
N THR A 321 5.67 27.12 -56.42
CA THR A 321 6.34 27.66 -55.22
C THR A 321 6.04 29.16 -54.97
N PRO A 322 6.14 29.66 -53.72
CA PRO A 322 5.92 31.08 -53.37
C PRO A 322 7.24 31.84 -53.09
N SER A 323 7.27 33.16 -53.34
CA SER A 323 8.22 34.12 -52.73
C SER A 323 7.68 35.58 -52.79
N PRO A 324 8.15 36.52 -51.93
CA PRO A 324 7.34 37.54 -51.21
C PRO A 324 7.82 39.01 -51.51
N PRO A 325 7.79 40.06 -50.64
CA PRO A 325 7.01 40.43 -49.42
C PRO A 325 6.51 41.93 -49.32
N SER A 326 5.66 42.20 -48.30
CA SER A 326 5.54 43.44 -47.47
C SER A 326 4.85 44.73 -48.04
N PRO A 327 4.55 45.79 -47.21
CA PRO A 327 3.65 45.84 -46.03
C PRO A 327 2.79 47.14 -45.95
N SER A 328 1.73 47.20 -45.12
CA SER A 328 1.37 48.39 -44.29
C SER A 328 -0.03 48.28 -43.62
N SER A 329 -0.06 48.40 -42.29
CA SER A 329 -1.18 48.96 -41.49
C SER A 329 -1.11 50.53 -41.53
N PRO A 330 -1.96 51.38 -40.90
CA PRO A 330 -2.95 51.15 -39.82
C PRO A 330 -4.25 52.03 -39.77
N SER A 331 -5.04 51.84 -38.69
CA SER A 331 -5.77 52.84 -37.85
C SER A 331 -7.26 53.27 -38.05
N SER A 332 -8.01 53.18 -36.93
CA SER A 332 -9.08 54.06 -36.34
C SER A 332 -10.42 54.24 -37.10
N SER A 333 -11.63 54.38 -36.54
CA SER A 333 -12.17 54.90 -35.25
C SER A 333 -13.69 54.58 -35.14
N SER A 334 -14.25 54.55 -33.91
CA SER A 334 -15.70 54.75 -33.60
C SER A 334 -16.12 56.23 -33.84
N PRO A 335 -17.40 56.71 -33.78
CA PRO A 335 -18.41 56.53 -32.69
C PRO A 335 -19.93 56.58 -33.08
N SER A 336 -20.83 56.40 -32.09
CA SER A 336 -22.31 56.67 -32.13
C SER A 336 -22.66 58.18 -32.09
N PRO A 337 -23.92 58.62 -32.37
CA PRO A 337 -24.94 58.84 -31.30
C PRO A 337 -26.45 58.69 -31.69
N SER A 338 -27.33 58.87 -30.68
CA SER A 338 -28.78 58.65 -30.51
C SER A 338 -29.79 59.58 -31.23
N ALA A 339 -31.08 59.17 -31.38
CA ALA A 339 -32.29 59.85 -30.81
C ALA A 339 -33.68 59.31 -31.31
N SER A 340 -34.57 59.04 -30.34
CA SER A 340 -36.05 59.19 -30.19
C SER A 340 -37.10 58.88 -31.28
N GLY A 341 -38.16 58.16 -30.85
CA GLY A 341 -39.52 58.15 -31.43
C GLY A 341 -40.51 57.28 -30.62
N SER A 342 -41.49 57.92 -29.97
CA SER A 342 -42.50 57.34 -29.06
C SER A 342 -43.75 56.79 -29.79
N ALA A 343 -44.30 55.67 -29.32
CA ALA A 343 -45.74 55.36 -29.41
C ALA A 343 -46.17 54.35 -28.33
N SER A 344 -47.12 54.77 -27.51
CA SER A 344 -47.76 54.08 -26.38
C SER A 344 -49.02 53.30 -26.79
N PHE A 345 -49.21 52.09 -26.25
CA PHE A 345 -50.53 51.45 -26.04
C PHE A 345 -50.45 50.52 -24.80
N PRO A 346 -51.54 50.31 -24.03
CA PRO A 346 -51.51 49.99 -22.60
C PRO A 346 -51.70 48.49 -22.26
N ASP A 347 -51.47 48.20 -20.97
CA ASP A 347 -51.31 46.92 -20.28
C ASP A 347 -52.33 45.80 -20.58
N PRO A 348 -51.93 44.55 -20.29
CA PRO A 348 -52.60 43.86 -19.20
C PRO A 348 -51.62 43.44 -18.09
N ASP A 349 -52.07 43.65 -16.85
CA ASP A 349 -51.37 43.32 -15.60
C ASP A 349 -50.71 41.93 -15.62
N PRO A 350 -49.44 41.79 -15.21
CA PRO A 350 -48.96 40.51 -14.71
C PRO A 350 -49.43 40.36 -13.25
N ASP A 351 -50.10 39.24 -12.97
CA ASP A 351 -50.36 38.73 -11.63
C ASP A 351 -49.18 38.98 -10.67
N PRO A 352 -49.42 39.31 -9.39
CA PRO A 352 -48.35 39.53 -8.45
C PRO A 352 -47.49 38.26 -8.35
N PRO A 353 -46.18 38.32 -8.64
CA PRO A 353 -45.32 37.18 -8.41
C PRO A 353 -45.35 36.85 -6.91
N PRO A 354 -45.51 35.58 -6.50
CA PRO A 354 -45.44 35.22 -5.11
C PRO A 354 -44.01 35.51 -4.60
N HIS A 355 -43.87 36.57 -3.81
CA HIS A 355 -42.75 36.98 -2.95
C HIS A 355 -41.30 36.78 -3.50
N PRO A 356 -40.48 37.83 -3.58
CA PRO A 356 -39.07 37.73 -3.98
C PRO A 356 -38.23 36.86 -3.01
N THR A 357 -38.06 35.60 -3.40
CA THR A 357 -36.80 34.87 -3.60
C THR A 357 -35.65 35.02 -2.59
N PRO A 358 -35.53 34.11 -1.59
CA PRO A 358 -34.24 33.84 -0.98
C PRO A 358 -33.49 32.79 -1.82
N ALA A 359 -32.60 33.22 -2.71
CA ALA A 359 -31.37 32.47 -3.07
C ALA A 359 -30.51 33.27 -4.06
N SER A 360 -30.00 34.44 -3.67
CA SER A 360 -28.79 34.97 -4.32
C SER A 360 -27.55 34.17 -3.91
N GLN A 361 -27.63 33.46 -2.78
CA GLN A 361 -26.54 32.70 -2.20
C GLN A 361 -26.75 31.19 -2.38
N PRO A 362 -25.69 30.45 -2.70
CA PRO A 362 -25.70 28.99 -2.73
C PRO A 362 -26.03 28.40 -1.35
N PHE A 363 -26.71 27.26 -1.33
CA PHE A 363 -27.01 26.54 -0.09
C PHE A 363 -25.75 25.87 0.46
N ARG A 364 -25.20 26.39 1.57
CA ARG A 364 -23.99 25.86 2.23
C ARG A 364 -24.14 25.88 3.75
N ASP A 365 -24.06 24.71 4.37
CA ASP A 365 -24.16 24.57 5.82
C ASP A 365 -22.77 24.43 6.46
N PRO A 366 -22.31 25.44 7.25
CA PRO A 366 -20.99 25.39 7.88
C PRO A 366 -20.91 24.31 8.97
N ALA A 367 -22.03 24.01 9.65
CA ALA A 367 -22.08 23.00 10.70
C ALA A 367 -21.82 21.58 10.15
N TRP A 368 -22.35 21.25 8.98
CA TRP A 368 -22.11 19.97 8.33
C TRP A 368 -20.67 19.83 7.86
N LEU A 369 -20.13 20.90 7.26
CA LEU A 369 -18.72 20.93 6.89
C LEU A 369 -17.86 20.66 8.12
N ALA A 370 -18.03 21.41 9.21
CA ALA A 370 -17.26 21.21 10.44
C ALA A 370 -17.29 19.76 10.96
N ALA A 371 -18.46 19.11 10.90
CA ALA A 371 -18.61 17.71 11.33
C ALA A 371 -17.87 16.72 10.42
N GLU A 372 -17.94 16.90 9.10
CA GLU A 372 -17.39 15.95 8.12
C GLU A 372 -15.95 16.28 7.67
N LEU A 373 -15.43 17.47 8.02
CA LEU A 373 -14.12 17.96 7.61
C LEU A 373 -13.01 16.96 7.94
N ALA A 374 -12.99 16.41 9.16
CA ALA A 374 -11.95 15.46 9.59
C ALA A 374 -11.89 14.21 8.71
N TYR A 375 -13.06 13.68 8.33
CA TYR A 375 -13.15 12.53 7.43
C TYR A 375 -12.69 12.91 6.02
N HIS A 376 -13.15 14.04 5.48
CA HIS A 376 -12.78 14.48 4.15
C HIS A 376 -11.29 14.78 4.01
N THR A 377 -10.67 15.39 5.03
CA THR A 377 -9.22 15.66 5.04
C THR A 377 -8.40 14.37 5.00
N LEU A 378 -8.81 13.36 5.78
CA LEU A 378 -8.15 12.05 5.78
C LEU A 378 -8.33 11.37 4.41
N ALA A 379 -9.55 11.35 3.89
CA ALA A 379 -9.84 10.72 2.60
C ALA A 379 -9.04 11.35 1.45
N VAL A 380 -8.94 12.69 1.40
CA VAL A 380 -8.11 13.40 0.41
C VAL A 380 -6.62 13.09 0.61
N ALA A 381 -6.13 12.99 1.85
CA ALA A 381 -4.76 12.59 2.12
C ALA A 381 -4.45 11.17 1.59
N ASN A 382 -5.40 10.22 1.76
CA ASN A 382 -5.30 8.88 1.22
C ASN A 382 -5.28 8.86 -0.33
N LEU A 383 -6.20 9.61 -0.96
CA LEU A 383 -6.20 9.77 -2.42
C LEU A 383 -4.89 10.36 -2.92
N ASN A 384 -4.31 11.31 -2.19
CA ASN A 384 -3.02 11.91 -2.53
C ASN A 384 -1.83 10.95 -2.30
N SER A 385 -1.89 10.02 -1.35
CA SER A 385 -0.90 8.94 -1.27
C SER A 385 -1.00 7.97 -2.45
N LEU A 386 -2.22 7.59 -2.86
CA LEU A 386 -2.42 6.73 -4.04
C LEU A 386 -1.95 7.43 -5.31
N ALA A 387 -2.29 8.71 -5.48
CA ALA A 387 -1.82 9.54 -6.59
C ALA A 387 -0.30 9.65 -6.64
N ARG A 388 0.38 9.78 -5.49
CA ARG A 388 1.85 9.74 -5.42
C ARG A 388 2.40 8.41 -5.94
N SER A 389 1.88 7.29 -5.44
CA SER A 389 2.33 5.95 -5.86
C SER A 389 2.10 5.71 -7.35
N TYR A 390 0.96 6.16 -7.88
CA TYR A 390 0.63 6.12 -9.30
C TYR A 390 1.61 6.97 -10.14
N ASN A 391 1.82 8.23 -9.76
CA ASN A 391 2.67 9.16 -10.50
C ASN A 391 4.16 8.76 -10.54
N LEU A 392 4.62 7.97 -9.56
CA LEU A 392 5.97 7.40 -9.57
C LEU A 392 6.15 6.34 -10.65
N MET A 393 5.08 5.61 -10.99
CA MET A 393 5.10 4.51 -11.95
C MET A 393 4.60 4.91 -13.34
N ALA A 394 3.79 5.97 -13.42
CA ALA A 394 3.15 6.41 -14.65
C ALA A 394 4.10 7.23 -15.55
N PRO A 395 3.99 7.10 -16.88
CA PRO A 395 4.68 7.98 -17.82
C PRO A 395 4.19 9.43 -17.68
N ASP A 396 5.02 10.39 -18.07
CA ASP A 396 4.77 11.83 -17.83
C ASP A 396 3.41 12.33 -18.32
N LEU A 397 2.98 11.85 -19.49
CA LEU A 397 1.67 12.19 -20.09
C LEU A 397 0.48 11.70 -19.26
N ALA A 398 0.65 10.62 -18.50
CA ALA A 398 -0.41 9.98 -17.73
C ALA A 398 -0.46 10.45 -16.26
N LYS A 399 0.50 11.26 -15.80
CA LYS A 399 0.55 11.74 -14.41
C LYS A 399 -0.70 12.55 -14.06
N LYS A 400 -1.26 12.28 -12.88
CA LYS A 400 -2.48 12.93 -12.37
C LYS A 400 -2.14 14.02 -11.35
N PRO A 401 -2.86 15.15 -11.34
CA PRO A 401 -2.69 16.16 -10.31
C PRO A 401 -3.21 15.66 -8.95
N TYR A 402 -2.71 16.26 -7.86
CA TYR A 402 -3.22 16.00 -6.53
C TYR A 402 -4.66 16.50 -6.34
N PHE A 403 -5.38 15.84 -5.45
CA PHE A 403 -6.74 16.17 -5.07
C PHE A 403 -6.74 17.28 -4.02
N SER A 404 -7.59 18.28 -4.22
CA SER A 404 -7.86 19.33 -3.24
C SER A 404 -9.30 19.22 -2.72
N LEU A 405 -9.43 19.31 -1.40
CA LEU A 405 -10.72 19.22 -0.69
C LEU A 405 -11.74 20.21 -1.25
N GLU A 406 -11.34 21.48 -1.39
CA GLU A 406 -12.23 22.54 -1.87
C GLU A 406 -12.78 22.26 -3.27
N ARG A 407 -11.94 21.69 -4.16
CA ARG A 407 -12.36 21.38 -5.52
C ARG A 407 -13.36 20.23 -5.55
N GLU A 408 -13.13 19.20 -4.73
CA GLU A 408 -14.06 18.07 -4.64
C GLU A 408 -15.39 18.48 -3.99
N LEU A 409 -15.37 19.36 -2.98
CA LEU A 409 -16.59 19.94 -2.40
C LEU A 409 -17.35 20.81 -3.40
N ARG A 410 -16.67 21.72 -4.11
CA ARG A 410 -17.30 22.52 -5.18
C ARG A 410 -17.90 21.62 -6.26
N SER A 411 -17.18 20.58 -6.70
CA SER A 411 -17.72 19.63 -7.67
C SER A 411 -18.92 18.83 -7.13
N CYS A 412 -18.93 18.53 -5.83
CA CYS A 412 -20.05 17.86 -5.17
C CYS A 412 -21.29 18.75 -5.15
N PHE A 413 -21.14 20.00 -4.73
CA PHE A 413 -22.26 20.95 -4.68
C PHE A 413 -22.89 21.17 -6.05
N ALA A 414 -22.07 21.42 -7.08
CA ALA A 414 -22.57 21.63 -8.44
C ALA A 414 -23.34 20.41 -8.98
N HIS A 415 -22.88 19.19 -8.70
CA HIS A 415 -23.54 17.97 -9.17
C HIS A 415 -24.79 17.61 -8.37
N VAL A 416 -24.81 17.87 -7.05
CA VAL A 416 -25.93 17.48 -6.19
C VAL A 416 -27.05 18.50 -6.26
N ALA A 417 -26.77 19.79 -6.41
CA ALA A 417 -27.76 20.87 -6.41
C ALA A 417 -29.01 20.59 -7.27
N PRO A 418 -28.91 20.19 -8.56
CA PRO A 418 -30.09 19.87 -9.37
C PRO A 418 -30.82 18.60 -8.94
N LEU A 419 -30.15 17.67 -8.24
CA LEU A 419 -30.73 16.38 -7.81
C LEU A 419 -31.53 16.48 -6.50
N VAL A 420 -31.36 17.55 -5.72
CA VAL A 420 -32.01 17.69 -4.40
C VAL A 420 -33.53 17.81 -4.53
N ALA A 421 -34.03 18.50 -5.55
CA ALA A 421 -35.46 18.66 -5.79
C ALA A 421 -36.16 17.32 -6.02
N GLU A 422 -35.57 16.45 -6.84
CA GLU A 422 -36.09 15.10 -7.08
C GLU A 422 -35.95 14.21 -5.84
N GLU A 423 -34.86 14.34 -5.07
CA GLU A 423 -34.69 13.60 -3.82
C GLU A 423 -35.78 13.93 -2.80
N ILE A 424 -36.19 15.20 -2.70
CA ILE A 424 -37.29 15.63 -1.82
C ILE A 424 -38.61 15.01 -2.28
N ARG A 425 -38.90 15.04 -3.59
CA ARG A 425 -40.08 14.38 -4.18
C ARG A 425 -40.11 12.89 -3.84
N VAL A 426 -39.02 12.18 -4.13
CA VAL A 426 -38.89 10.74 -3.87
C VAL A 426 -39.04 10.43 -2.38
N ARG A 427 -38.52 11.27 -1.49
CA ARG A 427 -38.67 11.06 -0.04
C ARG A 427 -40.09 11.30 0.46
N ALA A 428 -40.78 12.29 -0.10
CA ALA A 428 -42.16 12.59 0.24
C ALA A 428 -43.12 11.49 -0.26
N THR A 429 -42.82 10.87 -1.41
CA THR A 429 -43.64 9.80 -2.00
C THR A 429 -43.24 8.40 -1.51
N ARG A 430 -42.11 8.25 -0.81
CA ARG A 430 -41.65 6.94 -0.33
C ARG A 430 -42.63 6.41 0.73
N PRO A 431 -43.20 5.20 0.54
CA PRO A 431 -44.00 4.56 1.57
C PRO A 431 -43.17 4.42 2.86
N PRO A 432 -43.79 4.55 4.05
CA PRO A 432 -43.10 4.27 5.29
C PRO A 432 -42.53 2.85 5.22
N PRO A 433 -41.29 2.61 5.71
CA PRO A 433 -40.73 1.27 5.72
C PRO A 433 -41.70 0.36 6.48
N SER A 434 -42.25 -0.64 5.79
CA SER A 434 -43.10 -1.63 6.43
C SER A 434 -42.28 -2.34 7.52
N PRO A 435 -42.82 -2.51 8.74
CA PRO A 435 -42.17 -3.35 9.73
C PRO A 435 -42.19 -4.77 9.18
N SER A 436 -41.06 -5.25 8.66
CA SER A 436 -40.95 -6.64 8.22
C SER A 436 -41.15 -7.55 9.44
N PRO A 437 -42.12 -8.48 9.43
CA PRO A 437 -42.24 -9.44 10.52
C PRO A 437 -41.05 -10.40 10.46
N SER A 438 -40.24 -10.43 11.53
CA SER A 438 -39.30 -11.53 11.77
C SER A 438 -40.10 -12.83 11.86
N LEU A 439 -40.12 -13.60 10.78
CA LEU A 439 -40.76 -14.91 10.73
C LEU A 439 -39.78 -15.98 11.23
N LEU A 440 -40.08 -16.50 12.41
CA LEU A 440 -39.61 -17.77 12.92
C LEU A 440 -40.11 -18.90 11.99
N GLY A 441 -39.21 -19.63 11.32
CA GLY A 441 -39.60 -20.82 10.55
C GLY A 441 -38.53 -21.28 9.58
N GLY A 442 -37.76 -22.29 9.99
CA GLY A 442 -36.73 -22.91 9.16
C GLY A 442 -37.28 -23.78 8.04
N ARG A 443 -36.62 -23.71 6.88
CA ARG A 443 -36.21 -24.88 6.06
C ARG A 443 -35.12 -24.46 5.06
N PRO A 444 -34.24 -25.40 4.64
CA PRO A 444 -33.00 -25.09 3.92
C PRO A 444 -33.16 -25.20 2.39
N PHE A 445 -32.06 -24.88 1.68
CA PHE A 445 -31.83 -24.93 0.23
C PHE A 445 -32.27 -23.67 -0.54
N GLY A 446 -31.46 -22.98 -1.35
CA GLY A 446 -30.06 -23.14 -1.76
C GLY A 446 -29.74 -22.12 -2.85
N GLY A 447 -28.52 -21.57 -2.81
CA GLY A 447 -27.79 -21.04 -3.98
C GLY A 447 -28.14 -19.62 -4.47
N GLY A 448 -27.17 -18.70 -4.36
CA GLY A 448 -27.08 -17.57 -5.29
C GLY A 448 -26.57 -16.24 -4.75
N GLY A 449 -25.24 -16.12 -4.58
CA GLY A 449 -24.48 -14.95 -5.02
C GLY A 449 -24.64 -13.60 -4.30
N GLY A 450 -23.56 -13.20 -3.62
CA GLY A 450 -23.05 -11.84 -3.75
C GLY A 450 -23.24 -10.90 -2.55
N GLY A 451 -22.11 -10.42 -2.01
CA GLY A 451 -22.08 -9.12 -1.32
C GLY A 451 -21.95 -9.16 0.20
N LYS A 452 -20.82 -9.68 0.71
CA LYS A 452 -20.32 -9.30 2.04
C LYS A 452 -19.75 -7.89 1.96
N GLY A 453 -20.38 -6.93 2.63
CA GLY A 453 -19.86 -5.57 2.77
C GLY A 453 -20.63 -4.73 3.78
N GLY A 454 -20.17 -4.74 5.03
CA GLY A 454 -20.34 -3.61 5.95
C GLY A 454 -21.60 -3.57 6.81
N LEU A 455 -21.67 -4.43 7.83
CA LEU A 455 -22.55 -4.20 8.99
C LEU A 455 -21.70 -4.00 10.26
N PHE A 456 -20.98 -2.87 10.30
CA PHE A 456 -20.44 -2.29 11.53
C PHE A 456 -20.53 -0.77 11.40
N GLY A 457 -21.65 -0.22 11.90
CA GLY A 457 -21.92 1.21 11.94
C GLY A 457 -23.02 1.45 12.97
N GLY A 458 -22.60 1.80 14.19
CA GLY A 458 -23.47 1.91 15.36
C GLY A 458 -24.61 2.90 15.17
N HIS A 459 -25.82 2.43 15.46
CA HIS A 459 -26.94 3.31 15.79
C HIS A 459 -27.03 3.43 17.31
N VAL A 460 -26.53 4.55 17.82
CA VAL A 460 -26.94 5.08 19.12
C VAL A 460 -28.33 5.70 18.92
N GLY A 461 -29.36 4.89 19.13
CA GLY A 461 -30.75 5.33 19.20
C GLY A 461 -31.25 5.07 20.61
N LYS A 462 -31.65 6.13 21.31
CA LYS A 462 -32.28 6.06 22.63
C LYS A 462 -33.64 5.38 22.47
N GLU A 463 -33.73 4.12 22.85
CA GLU A 463 -35.00 3.40 22.93
C GLU A 463 -35.39 3.29 24.41
N ALA A 464 -36.59 3.77 24.73
CA ALA A 464 -37.17 3.70 26.06
C ALA A 464 -37.40 2.23 26.42
N VAL A 465 -36.57 1.71 27.31
CA VAL A 465 -36.70 0.36 27.87
C VAL A 465 -37.87 0.36 28.84
N VAL A 466 -38.95 -0.30 28.46
CA VAL A 466 -39.97 -0.77 29.39
C VAL A 466 -39.39 -1.98 30.12
N GLU A 467 -39.03 -1.82 31.39
CA GLU A 467 -38.49 -2.89 32.24
C GLU A 467 -39.57 -3.96 32.52
N GLY A 468 -39.54 -5.04 31.75
CA GLY A 468 -40.15 -6.30 32.14
C GLY A 468 -39.24 -7.06 33.12
N ARG A 469 -39.73 -7.29 34.34
CA ARG A 469 -39.08 -8.11 35.39
C ARG A 469 -39.05 -9.59 34.99
N GLU A 470 -38.08 -10.01 34.20
CA GLU A 470 -37.70 -11.41 34.08
C GLU A 470 -36.18 -11.57 34.09
N LYS A 471 -35.67 -12.38 35.02
CA LYS A 471 -34.24 -12.66 35.19
C LYS A 471 -33.75 -13.44 33.97
N ARG A 472 -33.11 -12.75 33.03
CA ARG A 472 -32.46 -13.39 31.88
C ARG A 472 -31.26 -14.19 32.39
N TYR A 473 -31.22 -15.46 32.00
CA TYR A 473 -30.16 -16.40 32.30
C TYR A 473 -28.81 -15.81 31.86
N GLY A 474 -27.91 -15.60 32.82
CA GLY A 474 -26.69 -14.82 32.61
C GLY A 474 -25.52 -15.67 32.14
N LEU A 475 -24.55 -15.05 31.46
CA LEU A 475 -23.25 -15.66 31.15
C LEU A 475 -22.56 -16.27 32.40
N ARG A 476 -22.84 -15.72 33.58
CA ARG A 476 -22.38 -16.24 34.88
C ARG A 476 -23.05 -17.55 35.31
N GLU A 477 -24.29 -17.78 34.90
CA GLU A 477 -25.01 -19.04 35.13
C GLU A 477 -24.59 -20.06 34.08
N LEU A 478 -24.44 -19.63 32.83
CA LEU A 478 -23.89 -20.44 31.74
C LEU A 478 -22.47 -20.97 32.05
N TRP A 479 -21.59 -20.13 32.60
CA TRP A 479 -20.26 -20.57 33.01
C TRP A 479 -20.27 -21.47 34.26
N ARG A 480 -21.26 -21.32 35.14
CA ARG A 480 -21.40 -22.15 36.33
C ARG A 480 -21.89 -23.56 35.97
N ASP A 481 -22.79 -23.67 35.01
CA ASP A 481 -23.27 -24.96 34.49
C ASP A 481 -22.23 -25.66 33.59
N LEU A 482 -21.38 -24.90 32.88
CA LEU A 482 -20.36 -25.48 32.01
C LEU A 482 -19.15 -26.03 32.76
N VAL A 483 -18.77 -25.43 33.89
CA VAL A 483 -17.59 -25.81 34.68
C VAL A 483 -17.96 -26.62 35.93
N GLY A 484 -19.25 -26.69 36.28
CA GLY A 484 -19.76 -27.39 37.46
C GLY A 484 -20.11 -28.86 37.27
N ARG A 485 -19.60 -29.54 36.23
CA ARG A 485 -19.76 -31.00 36.05
C ARG A 485 -18.43 -31.73 36.12
#